data_AF-A0A7C5JIC4-F1
#
_entry.id   AF-A0A7C5JIC4-F1
#
_cell.length_a   1.000
_cell.length_b   1.000
_cell.length_c   1.000
_cell.angle_alpha   90.00
_cell.angle_beta   90.00
_cell.angle_gamma   90.00
#
_symmetry.space_group_name_H-M   'P 1'
#
loop_
_entity.id
_entity.type
_entity.pdbx_description
1 polymer ?
#
loop_
_entity_poly.entity_id
_entity_poly.type
_entity_poly.pdbx_seq_one_letter_code
_entity_poly.pdbx_strand_id
1 'polypeptide(L)'
;MNKTLKKILIWITSFIGMGVIVYVVFLGHVFYTFFSGCGMDDGPFKAVLINQIELMEKAQQFDLSGNGKLILDNRSDTLSPIITLIENGKVKWTLDTDTRNTKGYEHTRIWKISDVKITKKTDPIKLRFIAYWTYGGEAGSMEINRKNGKNSFCLSW
;
A
#
# COMPACT_ATOMS: atom_id res chain seq x y z
N MET A 1 42.99 -1.10 38.22
CA MET A 1 42.65 -2.05 37.14
C MET A 1 43.80 -2.10 36.12
N ASN A 2 44.30 -3.28 35.75
CA ASN A 2 45.39 -3.42 34.77
C ASN A 2 44.98 -2.82 33.41
N LYS A 3 45.89 -2.12 32.70
CA LYS A 3 45.66 -1.52 31.38
C LYS A 3 45.09 -2.53 30.37
N THR A 4 45.55 -3.78 30.41
CA THR A 4 45.04 -4.86 29.56
C THR A 4 43.60 -5.22 29.88
N LEU A 5 43.28 -5.36 31.17
CA LEU A 5 41.91 -5.64 31.64
C LEU A 5 40.94 -4.51 31.29
N LYS A 6 41.37 -3.24 31.39
CA LYS A 6 40.57 -2.08 30.97
C LYS A 6 40.22 -2.14 29.48
N LYS A 7 41.19 -2.48 28.62
CA LYS A 7 40.98 -2.60 27.17
C LYS A 7 40.01 -3.73 26.85
N ILE A 8 40.19 -4.91 27.46
CA ILE A 8 39.30 -6.07 27.25
C ILE A 8 37.86 -5.72 27.66
N LEU A 9 37.68 -5.06 28.81
CA LEU A 9 36.35 -4.68 29.28
C LEU A 9 35.66 -3.72 28.31
N ILE A 10 36.38 -2.71 27.80
CA ILE A 10 35.86 -1.76 26.81
C ILE A 10 35.39 -2.50 25.54
N TRP A 11 36.21 -3.42 25.01
CA TRP A 11 35.85 -4.20 23.84
C TRP A 11 34.58 -5.04 24.06
N ILE A 12 34.51 -5.77 25.17
CA ILE A 12 33.34 -6.58 25.53
C ILE A 12 32.09 -5.69 25.62
N THR A 13 32.16 -4.57 26.33
CA THR A 13 31.03 -3.65 26.47
C THR A 13 30.62 -3.05 25.13
N SER A 14 31.56 -2.72 24.25
CA SER A 14 31.27 -2.23 22.89
C SER A 14 30.56 -3.29 22.03
N PHE A 15 31.01 -4.55 22.06
CA PHE A 15 30.36 -5.64 21.32
C PHE A 15 28.95 -5.93 21.84
N ILE A 16 28.77 -5.99 23.16
CA ILE A 16 27.44 -6.17 23.76
C ILE A 16 26.53 -4.99 23.39
N GLY A 17 27.02 -3.75 23.49
CA GLY A 17 26.26 -2.56 23.13
C GLY A 17 25.82 -2.58 21.66
N MET A 18 26.72 -2.95 20.75
CA MET A 18 26.38 -3.07 19.33
C MET A 18 25.37 -4.20 19.06
N GLY A 19 25.50 -5.34 19.74
CA GLY A 19 24.55 -6.44 19.68
C GLY A 19 23.14 -6.03 20.11
N VAL A 20 23.03 -5.27 21.22
CA VAL A 20 21.75 -4.74 21.70
C VAL A 20 21.14 -3.77 20.69
N ILE A 21 21.92 -2.86 20.11
CA ILE A 21 21.42 -1.91 19.10
C ILE A 21 20.89 -2.65 17.87
N VAL A 22 21.65 -3.61 17.33
CA VAL A 22 21.23 -4.42 16.18
C VAL A 22 19.95 -5.19 16.48
N TYR A 23 19.87 -5.80 17.67
CA TYR A 23 18.69 -6.55 18.09
C TYR A 23 17.45 -5.65 18.21
N VAL A 24 17.58 -4.46 18.79
CA VAL A 24 16.46 -3.50 18.90
C VAL A 24 16.00 -3.02 17.53
N VAL A 25 16.93 -2.72 16.61
CA VAL A 25 16.60 -2.32 15.23
C VAL A 25 15.89 -3.46 14.50
N PHE A 26 16.38 -4.69 14.63
CA PHE A 26 15.75 -5.86 14.03
C PHE A 26 14.34 -6.09 14.57
N LEU A 27 14.15 -6.05 15.90
CA LEU A 27 12.82 -6.13 16.49
C LEU A 27 11.91 -5.02 15.97
N GLY A 28 12.36 -3.77 15.92
CA GLY A 28 11.58 -2.66 15.38
C GLY A 28 11.12 -2.92 13.93
N HIS A 29 11.99 -3.47 13.09
CA HIS A 29 11.66 -3.83 11.72
C HIS A 29 10.65 -4.98 11.63
N VAL A 30 10.84 -6.03 12.43
CA VAL A 30 9.92 -7.19 12.51
C VAL A 30 8.54 -6.74 12.98
N PHE A 31 8.47 -5.97 14.06
CA PHE A 31 7.23 -5.39 14.57
C PHE A 31 6.55 -4.50 13.53
N TYR A 32 7.30 -3.63 12.85
CA TYR A 32 6.73 -2.80 11.78
C TYR A 32 6.09 -3.64 10.67
N THR A 33 6.75 -4.73 10.26
CA THR A 33 6.25 -5.63 9.22
C THR A 33 4.96 -6.33 9.67
N PHE A 34 4.93 -6.91 10.88
CA PHE A 34 3.74 -7.58 11.41
C PHE A 34 2.57 -6.64 11.72
N PHE A 35 2.83 -5.41 12.17
CA PHE A 35 1.78 -4.45 12.52
C PHE A 35 1.31 -3.59 11.34
N SER A 36 1.98 -3.66 10.18
CA SER A 36 1.55 -2.97 8.97
C SER A 36 0.23 -3.51 8.37
N GLY A 37 -0.22 -4.68 8.85
CA GLY A 37 -1.51 -5.26 8.49
C GLY A 37 -1.55 -5.91 7.11
N CYS A 38 -0.40 -6.04 6.44
CA CYS A 38 -0.26 -6.84 5.22
C CYS A 38 0.59 -8.08 5.53
N GLY A 39 0.35 -9.19 4.82
CA GLY A 39 1.29 -10.31 4.76
C GLY A 39 2.66 -9.86 4.25
N MET A 40 3.71 -10.64 4.54
CA MET A 40 5.11 -10.26 4.26
C MET A 40 5.35 -9.91 2.77
N ASP A 41 4.63 -10.57 1.87
CA ASP A 41 4.73 -10.38 0.41
C ASP A 41 3.51 -9.65 -0.19
N ASP A 42 2.56 -9.26 0.66
CA ASP A 42 1.22 -8.80 0.26
C ASP A 42 1.03 -7.30 0.51
N GLY A 43 2.15 -6.58 0.71
CA GLY A 43 2.19 -5.13 0.85
C GLY A 43 2.92 -4.64 2.10
N PRO A 44 2.71 -3.38 2.51
CA PRO A 44 1.78 -2.41 1.92
C PRO A 44 2.26 -1.90 0.56
N PHE A 45 1.39 -2.01 -0.43
CA PHE A 45 1.56 -1.41 -1.74
C PHE A 45 1.06 0.03 -1.77
N LYS A 46 1.56 0.81 -2.73
CA LYS A 46 1.18 2.21 -2.96
C LYS A 46 0.62 2.39 -4.35
N ALA A 47 -0.59 2.94 -4.43
CA ALA A 47 -1.09 3.50 -5.68
C ALA A 47 -0.53 4.91 -5.85
N VAL A 48 -0.11 5.27 -7.06
CA VAL A 48 0.51 6.58 -7.34
C VAL A 48 -0.46 7.52 -8.04
N LEU A 49 -0.35 8.80 -7.71
CA LEU A 49 -1.11 9.84 -8.42
C LEU A 49 -0.62 9.93 -9.86
N ILE A 50 -1.56 9.88 -10.78
CA ILE A 50 -1.31 10.09 -12.21
C ILE A 50 -2.17 11.24 -12.72
N ASN A 51 -1.80 11.75 -13.89
CA ASN A 51 -2.63 12.69 -14.62
C ASN A 51 -4.00 12.06 -14.93
N GLN A 52 -5.02 12.90 -15.03
CA GLN A 52 -6.34 12.44 -15.44
C GLN A 52 -6.24 11.76 -16.81
N ILE A 53 -6.79 10.55 -16.88
CA ILE A 53 -6.95 9.81 -18.13
C ILE A 53 -8.43 9.63 -18.43
N GLU A 54 -8.73 9.36 -19.70
CA GLU A 54 -10.08 9.02 -20.13
C GLU A 54 -10.52 7.69 -19.51
N LEU A 55 -11.72 7.68 -18.94
CA LEU A 55 -12.31 6.50 -18.32
C LEU A 55 -13.08 5.70 -19.36
N MET A 56 -12.96 4.37 -19.33
CA MET A 56 -13.75 3.50 -20.17
C MET A 56 -15.24 3.60 -19.81
N GLU A 57 -16.13 3.51 -20.81
CA GLU A 57 -17.58 3.55 -20.60
C GLU A 57 -18.09 2.46 -19.62
N LYS A 58 -17.39 1.32 -19.60
CA LYS A 58 -17.68 0.16 -18.73
C LYS A 58 -17.04 0.24 -17.34
N ALA A 59 -16.45 1.38 -16.96
CA ALA A 59 -15.84 1.56 -15.64
C ALA A 59 -16.89 1.45 -14.53
N GLN A 60 -16.54 0.78 -13.44
CA GLN A 60 -17.44 0.58 -12.31
C GLN A 60 -17.51 1.84 -11.46
N GLN A 61 -18.72 2.27 -11.09
CA GLN A 61 -18.94 3.47 -10.29
C GLN A 61 -19.52 3.12 -8.92
N PHE A 62 -19.01 3.79 -7.88
CA PHE A 62 -19.44 3.60 -6.51
C PHE A 62 -19.78 4.96 -5.88
N ASP A 63 -21.01 5.10 -5.40
CA ASP A 63 -21.43 6.33 -4.72
C ASP A 63 -20.81 6.45 -3.32
N LEU A 64 -20.19 7.60 -3.08
CA LEU A 64 -19.61 8.02 -1.81
C LEU A 64 -20.47 9.10 -1.13
N SER A 65 -20.19 9.42 0.12
CA SER A 65 -20.88 10.50 0.83
C SER A 65 -20.58 11.85 0.19
N GLY A 66 -21.51 12.82 0.27
CA GLY A 66 -21.26 14.20 -0.16
C GLY A 66 -21.05 14.37 -1.67
N ASN A 67 -21.89 13.72 -2.49
CA ASN A 67 -21.86 13.81 -3.97
C ASN A 67 -20.51 13.42 -4.60
N GLY A 68 -19.78 12.51 -3.94
CA GLY A 68 -18.57 11.91 -4.48
C GLY A 68 -18.88 10.59 -5.19
N LYS A 69 -18.13 10.29 -6.24
CA LYS A 69 -18.13 8.99 -6.91
C LYS A 69 -16.71 8.47 -6.99
N LEU A 70 -16.52 7.22 -6.60
CA LEU A 70 -15.30 6.48 -6.87
C LEU A 70 -15.51 5.68 -8.16
N ILE A 71 -14.59 5.80 -9.10
CA ILE A 71 -14.63 5.03 -10.34
C ILE A 71 -13.44 4.08 -10.36
N LEU A 72 -13.72 2.79 -10.53
CA LEU A 72 -12.70 1.79 -10.81
C LEU A 72 -12.73 1.48 -12.31
N ASP A 73 -11.59 1.62 -12.96
CA ASP A 73 -11.42 1.26 -14.36
C ASP A 73 -10.33 0.20 -14.51
N ASN A 74 -10.73 -0.98 -15.00
CA ASN A 74 -9.83 -2.06 -15.40
C ASN A 74 -9.45 -1.84 -16.87
N ARG A 75 -8.39 -1.07 -17.09
CA ARG A 75 -7.91 -0.67 -18.42
C ARG A 75 -7.68 -1.89 -19.33
N SER A 76 -8.02 -1.75 -20.61
CA SER A 76 -7.96 -2.85 -21.60
C SER A 76 -6.58 -3.07 -22.24
N ASP A 77 -5.62 -2.18 -22.02
CA ASP A 77 -4.33 -2.08 -22.72
C ASP A 77 -3.18 -2.75 -21.96
N THR A 78 -3.46 -3.80 -21.21
CA THR A 78 -2.51 -4.50 -20.31
C THR A 78 -1.96 -3.65 -19.16
N LEU A 79 -2.43 -2.41 -19.00
CA LEU A 79 -2.07 -1.58 -17.86
C LEU A 79 -2.84 -2.00 -16.59
N SER A 80 -2.32 -1.56 -15.45
CA SER A 80 -2.95 -1.77 -14.14
C SER A 80 -4.31 -1.08 -14.02
N PRO A 81 -5.18 -1.51 -13.12
CA PRO A 81 -6.42 -0.79 -12.83
C PRO A 81 -6.14 0.60 -12.27
N ILE A 82 -7.04 1.54 -12.54
CA ILE A 82 -6.99 2.87 -11.94
C ILE A 82 -8.23 3.14 -11.08
N ILE A 83 -8.05 3.98 -10.07
CA ILE A 83 -9.13 4.45 -9.20
C ILE A 83 -9.19 5.96 -9.28
N THR A 84 -10.34 6.50 -9.68
CA THR A 84 -10.57 7.93 -9.85
C THR A 84 -11.62 8.42 -8.88
N LEU A 85 -11.35 9.52 -8.18
CA LEU A 85 -12.36 10.22 -7.39
C LEU A 85 -12.94 11.38 -8.20
N ILE A 86 -14.26 11.40 -8.33
CA ILE A 86 -15.03 12.53 -8.87
C ILE A 86 -15.84 13.14 -7.74
N GLU A 87 -15.76 14.45 -7.55
CA GLU A 87 -16.61 15.20 -6.62
C GLU A 87 -17.26 16.37 -7.35
N ASN A 88 -18.57 16.53 -7.21
CA ASN A 88 -19.33 17.60 -7.86
C ASN A 88 -19.05 17.69 -9.38
N GLY A 89 -18.94 16.53 -10.05
CA GLY A 89 -18.68 16.43 -11.49
C GLY A 89 -17.24 16.71 -11.92
N LYS A 90 -16.31 16.95 -10.99
CA LYS A 90 -14.89 17.21 -11.30
C LYS A 90 -14.00 16.09 -10.78
N VAL A 91 -13.02 15.67 -11.60
CA VAL A 91 -11.97 14.75 -11.16
C VAL A 91 -11.11 15.44 -10.11
N LYS A 92 -11.00 14.80 -8.94
CA LYS A 92 -10.14 15.25 -7.84
C LYS A 92 -8.74 14.69 -7.95
N TRP A 93 -8.64 13.40 -8.22
CA TRP A 93 -7.40 12.67 -8.41
C TRP A 93 -7.67 11.35 -9.12
N THR A 94 -6.63 10.80 -9.72
CA THR A 94 -6.60 9.45 -10.31
C THR A 94 -5.40 8.72 -9.75
N LEU A 95 -5.59 7.46 -9.34
CA LEU A 95 -4.57 6.60 -8.77
C LEU A 95 -4.30 5.41 -9.68
N ASP A 96 -3.03 5.17 -10.01
CA ASP A 96 -2.57 3.95 -10.64
C ASP A 96 -2.26 2.91 -9.56
N THR A 97 -2.95 1.77 -9.60
CA THR A 97 -2.88 0.72 -8.56
C THR A 97 -1.81 -0.33 -8.82
N ASP A 98 -0.89 -0.11 -9.77
CA ASP A 98 0.17 -1.08 -10.05
C ASP A 98 1.06 -1.35 -8.82
N THR A 99 1.32 -2.61 -8.52
CA THR A 99 2.24 -3.00 -7.44
C THR A 99 3.68 -2.60 -7.73
N ARG A 100 4.07 -2.46 -9.02
CA ARG A 100 5.38 -1.95 -9.45
C ARG A 100 5.70 -0.55 -8.94
N ASN A 101 4.67 0.20 -8.56
CA ASN A 101 4.84 1.52 -7.96
C ASN A 101 5.46 1.45 -6.55
N THR A 102 5.54 0.26 -5.96
CA THR A 102 6.11 0.02 -4.64
C THR A 102 7.53 -0.52 -4.78
N LYS A 103 8.50 0.17 -4.15
CA LYS A 103 9.90 -0.26 -4.15
C LYS A 103 10.05 -1.67 -3.59
N GLY A 104 10.78 -2.53 -4.31
CA GLY A 104 10.96 -3.95 -3.99
C GLY A 104 9.96 -4.89 -4.67
N TYR A 105 8.98 -4.34 -5.39
CA TYR A 105 7.93 -5.09 -6.09
C TYR A 105 7.89 -4.78 -7.60
N GLU A 106 9.03 -4.36 -8.17
CA GLU A 106 9.15 -3.93 -9.57
C GLU A 106 8.80 -5.04 -10.59
N HIS A 107 8.77 -6.29 -10.15
CA HIS A 107 8.46 -7.48 -10.97
C HIS A 107 7.03 -8.00 -10.80
N THR A 108 6.24 -7.46 -9.88
CA THR A 108 4.84 -7.86 -9.69
C THR A 108 3.90 -6.87 -10.34
N ARG A 109 2.68 -7.23 -10.73
CA ARG A 109 1.68 -6.31 -11.30
C ARG A 109 0.27 -6.71 -10.90
N ILE A 110 -0.62 -5.74 -10.73
CA ILE A 110 -2.08 -5.95 -10.72
C ILE A 110 -2.60 -5.66 -12.11
N TRP A 111 -3.45 -6.53 -12.66
CA TRP A 111 -4.11 -6.29 -13.95
C TRP A 111 -5.63 -6.19 -13.85
N LYS A 112 -6.23 -6.58 -12.72
CA LYS A 112 -7.67 -6.46 -12.52
C LYS A 112 -8.01 -6.33 -11.05
N ILE A 113 -8.98 -5.46 -10.74
CA ILE A 113 -9.67 -5.41 -9.46
C ILE A 113 -11.15 -5.76 -9.71
N SER A 114 -11.73 -6.62 -8.89
CA SER A 114 -13.16 -6.98 -8.93
C SER A 114 -13.77 -7.01 -7.54
N ASP A 115 -15.09 -7.23 -7.48
CA ASP A 115 -15.84 -7.47 -6.25
C ASP A 115 -15.63 -6.39 -5.19
N VAL A 116 -15.53 -5.14 -5.65
CA VAL A 116 -15.27 -3.99 -4.80
C VAL A 116 -16.44 -3.74 -3.87
N LYS A 117 -16.15 -3.67 -2.58
CA LYS A 117 -17.07 -3.30 -1.51
C LYS A 117 -16.53 -2.08 -0.77
N ILE A 118 -17.22 -0.95 -0.90
CA ILE A 118 -16.91 0.25 -0.11
C ILE A 118 -17.37 0.03 1.33
N THR A 119 -16.42 -0.05 2.26
CA THR A 119 -16.68 -0.25 3.70
C THR A 119 -16.77 1.05 4.47
N LYS A 120 -16.17 2.13 3.95
CA LYS A 120 -16.33 3.50 4.46
C LYS A 120 -16.40 4.50 3.31
N LYS A 121 -17.49 5.28 3.27
CA LYS A 121 -17.79 6.26 2.20
C LYS A 121 -17.33 7.70 2.49
N THR A 122 -16.80 7.95 3.68
CA THR A 122 -16.29 9.25 4.15
C THR A 122 -14.76 9.28 4.09
N ASP A 123 -14.09 10.28 4.68
CA ASP A 123 -12.62 10.30 4.78
C ASP A 123 -12.11 9.50 6.00
N PRO A 124 -11.09 8.64 5.85
CA PRO A 124 -10.61 8.06 4.58
C PRO A 124 -11.63 7.11 3.96
N ILE A 125 -11.59 7.00 2.63
CA ILE A 125 -12.38 6.03 1.87
C ILE A 125 -11.74 4.66 2.11
N LYS A 126 -12.54 3.69 2.54
CA LYS A 126 -12.08 2.32 2.73
C LYS A 126 -12.85 1.38 1.81
N LEU A 127 -12.14 0.49 1.14
CA LEU A 127 -12.72 -0.51 0.25
C LEU A 127 -12.02 -1.85 0.42
N ARG A 128 -12.78 -2.92 0.20
CA ARG A 128 -12.30 -4.30 0.06
C ARG A 128 -12.56 -4.76 -1.37
N PHE A 129 -11.74 -5.66 -1.89
CA PHE A 129 -11.81 -6.07 -3.28
C PHE A 129 -11.12 -7.43 -3.48
N ILE A 130 -11.25 -7.98 -4.68
CA ILE A 130 -10.38 -9.06 -5.17
C ILE A 130 -9.43 -8.47 -6.21
N ALA A 131 -8.12 -8.65 -6.02
CA ALA A 131 -7.09 -8.28 -6.96
C ALA A 131 -6.65 -9.51 -7.74
N TYR A 132 -6.54 -9.39 -9.06
CA TYR A 132 -5.83 -10.34 -9.89
C TYR A 132 -4.47 -9.75 -10.25
N TRP A 133 -3.43 -10.40 -9.77
CA TRP A 133 -2.06 -9.92 -9.77
C TRP A 133 -1.06 -11.07 -9.94
N THR A 134 0.24 -10.80 -10.01
CA THR A 134 1.28 -11.76 -10.41
C THR A 134 1.17 -13.15 -9.78
N TYR A 135 0.70 -13.27 -8.54
CA TYR A 135 0.58 -14.54 -7.84
C TYR A 135 -0.82 -15.17 -7.84
N GLY A 136 -1.81 -14.54 -8.48
CA GLY A 136 -3.16 -15.09 -8.63
C GLY A 136 -4.26 -14.09 -8.26
N GLY A 137 -5.41 -14.62 -7.86
CA GLY A 137 -6.55 -13.83 -7.37
C GLY A 137 -6.57 -13.82 -5.84
N GLU A 138 -6.49 -12.64 -5.22
CA GLU A 138 -6.39 -12.49 -3.77
C GLU A 138 -7.29 -11.38 -3.23
N ALA A 139 -7.72 -11.53 -1.99
CA ALA A 139 -8.48 -10.49 -1.32
C ALA A 139 -7.57 -9.32 -0.94
N GLY A 140 -8.03 -8.11 -1.23
CA GLY A 140 -7.32 -6.89 -0.92
C GLY A 140 -8.16 -5.91 -0.11
N SER A 141 -7.46 -5.00 0.56
CA SER A 141 -8.07 -3.84 1.20
C SER A 141 -7.26 -2.58 0.93
N MET A 142 -7.94 -1.46 0.75
CA MET A 142 -7.31 -0.18 0.46
C MET A 142 -7.94 0.92 1.30
N GLU A 143 -7.07 1.76 1.86
CA GLU A 143 -7.45 2.99 2.53
C GLU A 143 -6.91 4.17 1.72
N ILE A 144 -7.80 5.09 1.36
CA ILE A 144 -7.47 6.26 0.53
C ILE A 144 -7.88 7.52 1.29
N ASN A 145 -6.92 8.41 1.52
CA ASN A 145 -7.21 9.77 1.95
C ASN A 145 -7.99 10.49 0.84
N ARG A 146 -9.23 10.88 1.14
CA ARG A 146 -10.16 11.42 0.16
C ARG A 146 -9.68 12.75 -0.43
N LYS A 147 -8.97 13.56 0.38
CA LYS A 147 -8.54 14.91 0.01
C LYS A 147 -7.39 14.90 -1.00
N ASN A 148 -6.43 14.00 -0.85
CA ASN A 148 -5.17 14.04 -1.61
C ASN A 148 -4.80 12.72 -2.31
N GLY A 149 -5.61 11.67 -2.20
CA GLY A 149 -5.33 10.38 -2.82
C GLY A 149 -4.18 9.60 -2.18
N LYS A 150 -3.58 10.08 -1.08
CA LYS A 150 -2.58 9.31 -0.33
C LYS A 150 -3.22 8.02 0.15
N ASN A 151 -2.57 6.90 -0.16
CA ASN A 151 -3.16 5.60 0.07
C ASN A 151 -2.09 4.57 0.46
N SER A 152 -2.59 3.44 0.95
CA SER A 152 -1.88 2.18 1.07
C SER A 152 -2.89 1.06 0.87
N PHE A 153 -2.46 -0.03 0.24
CA PHE A 153 -3.30 -1.22 0.11
C PHE A 153 -2.51 -2.50 0.36
N CYS A 154 -3.21 -3.51 0.88
CA CYS A 154 -2.69 -4.86 1.08
C CYS A 154 -3.43 -5.83 0.15
N LEU A 155 -2.77 -6.90 -0.26
CA LEU A 155 -3.31 -8.04 -1.00
C LEU A 155 -3.35 -9.29 -0.11
N SER A 156 -3.82 -9.16 1.12
CA SER A 156 -4.14 -10.29 2.00
C SER A 156 -5.00 -9.76 3.15
N TRP A 157 -5.62 -10.67 3.90
CA TRP A 157 -6.36 -10.37 5.14
C TRP A 157 -5.45 -10.01 6.30
#